data_AF-W7SHH6-F1
#
_entry.id   AF-W7SHH6-F1
#
_cell.length_a   1.000
_cell.length_b   1.000
_cell.length_c   1.000
_cell.angle_alpha   90.00
_cell.angle_beta   90.00
_cell.angle_gamma   90.00
#
_symmetry.space_group_name_H-M   'P 1'
#
loop_
_entity.id
_entity.type
_entity.pdbx_description
1 polymer ?
#
loop_
_entity_poly.entity_id
_entity_poly.type
_entity_poly.pdbx_seq_one_letter_code
_entity_poly.pdbx_strand_id
1 'polypeptide(L)' 'MLAADTLLSWFDRTARDLPWRRPECTAWGVLVSEIMLQQTPVARVEPIWNRSIDIRRDFHQLQGSLVTTCFQTEKPIH' A
#
# COMPACT_ATOMS: atom_id res chain seq x y z
N MET A 1 4.04 27.31 17.66
CA MET A 1 2.79 26.51 17.57
C MET A 1 2.29 26.48 16.12
N LEU A 2 3.09 26.10 15.11
CA LEU A 2 2.68 26.29 13.70
C LEU A 2 3.27 25.29 12.68
N ALA A 3 4.26 24.47 13.04
CA ALA A 3 4.89 23.56 12.06
C ALA A 3 3.95 22.43 11.62
N ALA A 4 3.17 21.88 12.56
CA ALA A 4 2.22 20.80 12.27
C ALA A 4 1.07 21.29 11.37
N ASP A 5 0.44 22.43 11.69
CA ASP A 5 -0.66 22.98 10.89
C ASP A 5 -0.22 23.35 9.46
N THR A 6 1.01 23.85 9.32
CA THR A 6 1.61 24.13 8.01
C THR A 6 1.83 22.85 7.20
N LEU A 7 2.33 21.79 7.85
CA LEU A 7 2.57 20.49 7.23
C LEU A 7 1.25 19.82 6.81
N LEU A 8 0.23 19.85 7.67
CA LEU A 8 -1.11 19.31 7.38
C LEU A 8 -1.75 20.06 6.21
N SER A 9 -1.72 21.40 6.21
CA SER A 9 -2.27 22.21 5.12
C SER A 9 -1.59 21.96 3.77
N TRP A 10 -0.29 21.67 3.76
CA TRP A 10 0.41 21.26 2.55
C TRP A 10 0.01 19.85 2.14
N PHE A 11 -0.01 18.91 3.09
CA PHE A 11 -0.36 17.52 2.85
C PHE A 11 -1.75 17.39 2.24
N ASP A 12 -2.75 18.12 2.76
CA ASP A 12 -4.12 18.10 2.23
C ASP A 12 -4.19 18.54 0.76
N ARG A 13 -3.30 19.43 0.30
CA ARG A 13 -3.28 19.92 -1.08
C ARG A 13 -2.45 19.06 -2.04
N THR A 14 -1.44 18.35 -1.53
CA THR A 14 -0.43 17.68 -2.37
C THR A 14 -0.33 16.19 -2.16
N ALA A 15 -1.05 15.61 -1.20
CA ALA A 15 -1.03 14.19 -0.95
C ALA A 15 -1.44 13.42 -2.21
N ARG A 16 -0.62 12.41 -2.55
CA ARG A 16 -0.98 11.47 -3.61
C ARG A 16 -2.17 10.65 -3.17
N ASP A 17 -3.15 10.54 -4.06
CA ASP A 17 -4.27 9.63 -3.89
C ASP A 17 -3.75 8.19 -3.97
N LEU A 18 -3.85 7.47 -2.86
CA LEU A 18 -3.42 6.07 -2.75
C LEU A 18 -4.58 5.28 -2.15
N PRO A 19 -4.91 4.11 -2.71
CA PRO A 19 -6.14 3.40 -2.36
C PRO A 19 -6.19 2.95 -0.89
N TRP A 20 -5.03 2.70 -0.27
CA TRP A 20 -4.93 2.37 1.15
C TRP A 20 -4.98 3.57 2.11
N ARG A 21 -4.97 4.80 1.60
CA ARG A 21 -5.18 6.03 2.40
C ARG A 21 -6.63 6.49 2.40
N ARG A 22 -7.48 5.87 1.59
CA ARG A 22 -8.89 6.23 1.48
C ARG A 22 -9.69 5.62 2.63
N PRO A 23 -10.79 6.26 3.07
CA PRO A 23 -11.57 5.82 4.23
C PRO A 23 -12.21 4.42 4.07
N GLU A 24 -12.40 3.95 2.83
CA GLU A 24 -12.87 2.60 2.53
C GLU A 24 -11.84 1.48 2.80
N CYS A 25 -10.57 1.82 3.06
CA CYS A 25 -9.54 0.85 3.34
C CYS A 25 -9.70 0.25 4.74
N THR A 26 -9.65 -1.07 4.84
CA THR A 26 -9.68 -1.78 6.12
C THR A 26 -8.32 -1.69 6.83
N ALA A 27 -8.29 -1.90 8.15
CA ALA A 27 -7.04 -1.98 8.92
C ALA A 27 -6.08 -3.05 8.36
N TRP A 28 -6.63 -4.16 7.85
CA TRP A 28 -5.85 -5.18 7.15
C TRP A 28 -5.23 -4.66 5.85
N GLY A 29 -6.02 -3.93 5.05
CA GLY A 29 -5.53 -3.29 3.83
C GLY A 29 -4.34 -2.38 4.09
N VAL A 30 -4.39 -1.57 5.15
CA VAL A 30 -3.30 -0.67 5.57
C VAL A 30 -2.05 -1.46 5.96
N LEU A 31 -2.18 -2.50 6.80
CA LEU A 31 -1.04 -3.33 7.22
C LEU A 31 -0.33 -3.99 6.04
N VAL A 32 -1.08 -4.51 5.07
CA VAL A 32 -0.52 -5.10 3.84
C VAL A 32 0.22 -4.04 3.03
N SER A 33 -0.34 -2.83 2.91
CA SER A 33 0.33 -1.72 2.23
C SER A 33 1.67 -1.39 2.86
N GLU A 34 1.73 -1.26 4.19
CA GLU A 34 2.96 -0.96 4.91
C GLU A 34 4.03 -2.03 4.64
N ILE A 35 3.67 -3.31 4.73
CA ILE A 35 4.59 -4.44 4.48
C ILE A 35 5.13 -4.41 3.05
N MET A 36 4.28 -4.16 2.05
CA MET A 36 4.70 -4.06 0.65
C MET A 36 5.60 -2.83 0.39
N LEU A 37 5.30 -1.72 1.05
CA LEU A 37 6.04 -0.45 0.91
C LEU A 37 7.42 -0.48 1.57
N GLN A 38 7.68 -1.39 2.51
CA GLN A 38 9.03 -1.54 3.09
C GLN A 38 10.10 -1.94 2.07
N GLN A 39 9.71 -2.61 0.98
CA GLN A 39 10.66 -3.24 0.06
C GLN A 39 10.45 -2.86 -1.41
N THR A 40 9.32 -2.23 -1.74
CA THR A 40 9.02 -1.81 -3.12
C THR A 40 8.49 -0.37 -3.18
N PRO A 41 8.87 0.40 -4.21
CA PRO A 41 8.39 1.77 -4.37
C PRO A 41 6.88 1.82 -4.68
N VAL A 42 6.21 2.86 -4.17
CA VAL A 42 4.75 3.07 -4.24
C VAL A 42 4.16 2.83 -5.63
N ALA A 43 4.81 3.32 -6.69
CA ALA A 43 4.29 3.23 -8.07
C ALA A 43 4.14 1.78 -8.58
N ARG A 44 4.92 0.84 -8.02
CA ARG A 44 4.82 -0.59 -8.34
C ARG A 44 3.80 -1.31 -7.45
N VAL A 45 3.65 -0.86 -6.22
CA VAL A 45 2.76 -1.47 -5.22
C VAL A 45 1.29 -1.22 -5.54
N GLU A 46 0.93 -0.02 -6.02
CA GLU A 46 -0.45 0.38 -6.29
C GLU A 46 -1.28 -0.65 -7.10
N PRO A 47 -0.85 -1.10 -8.30
CA PRO A 47 -1.61 -2.08 -9.09
C PRO A 47 -1.65 -3.48 -8.45
N ILE A 48 -0.58 -3.88 -7.75
CA ILE A 48 -0.49 -5.20 -7.10
C ILE A 48 -1.39 -5.26 -5.88
N TRP A 49 -1.46 -4.17 -5.11
CA TRP A 49 -2.30 -4.05 -3.93
C TRP A 49 -3.78 -4.13 -4.31
N ASN A 50 -4.23 -3.39 -5.34
CA ASN A 50 -5.61 -3.43 -5.82
C ASN A 50 -6.04 -4.85 -6.23
N ARG A 51 -5.16 -5.59 -6.94
CA ARG A 51 -5.42 -6.99 -7.30
C ARG A 51 -5.42 -7.91 -6.07
N SER A 52 -4.49 -7.70 -5.15
CA SER A 52 -4.26 -8.59 -4.02
C SER A 52 -5.31 -8.46 -2.92
N ILE A 53 -5.81 -7.24 -2.67
CA ILE A 53 -6.81 -6.98 -1.62
C ILE A 53 -8.19 -7.53 -2.01
N ASP A 54 -8.52 -7.49 -3.31
CA ASP A 54 -9.76 -8.05 -3.86
C ASP A 54 -9.77 -9.58 -3.76
N ILE A 55 -8.66 -10.21 -4.18
CA ILE A 55 -8.53 -11.68 -4.17
C ILE A 55 -8.47 -12.24 -2.73
N ARG A 56 -8.07 -11.44 -1.73
CA ARG A 56 -7.79 -11.92 -0.36
C ARG A 56 -8.34 -11.02 0.74
N ARG A 57 -9.66 -10.89 0.77
CA ARG A 57 -10.40 -10.13 1.80
C ARG A 57 -10.43 -10.83 3.18
N ASP A 58 -9.93 -12.06 3.30
CA ASP A 58 -9.95 -12.83 4.56
C ASP A 58 -8.54 -13.18 5.07
N PHE A 59 -8.24 -12.76 6.29
CA PHE A 59 -6.96 -12.97 6.99
C PHE A 59 -6.68 -14.46 7.26
N HIS A 60 -7.73 -15.27 7.45
CA HIS A 60 -7.59 -16.70 7.74
C HIS A 60 -6.97 -17.51 6.59
N GLN A 61 -7.01 -16.98 5.36
CA GLN A 61 -6.52 -17.66 4.15
C GLN A 61 -5.05 -17.34 3.83
N LEU A 62 -4.38 -16.53 4.65
CA LEU A 62 -3.04 -16.00 4.35
C LEU A 62 -1.92 -16.77 5.04
N GLN A 63 -1.72 -18.01 4.63
CA GLN A 63 -0.51 -18.76 5.00
C GLN A 63 0.67 -18.26 4.15
N GLY A 64 1.45 -17.31 4.69
CA GLY A 64 2.89 -17.09 4.40
C GLY A 64 3.37 -16.73 2.98
N SER A 65 2.54 -16.78 1.93
CA SER A 65 2.99 -16.66 0.52
C SER A 65 3.06 -15.22 -0.02
N LEU A 66 2.45 -14.26 0.68
CA LEU A 66 2.12 -12.92 0.14
C LEU A 66 3.30 -12.01 -0.17
N VAL A 67 4.32 -11.99 0.67
CA VAL A 67 5.54 -11.22 0.40
C VAL A 67 6.19 -11.79 -0.86
N THR A 68 6.31 -13.10 -0.99
CA THR A 68 7.01 -13.71 -2.11
C THR A 68 6.35 -13.39 -3.46
N THR A 69 5.02 -13.46 -3.59
CA THR A 69 4.36 -13.22 -4.89
C THR A 69 4.43 -11.77 -5.37
N CYS A 70 4.41 -10.80 -4.44
CA CYS A 70 4.50 -9.38 -4.81
C CYS A 70 5.93 -8.96 -5.16
N PHE A 71 6.94 -9.67 -4.63
CA PHE A 71 8.35 -9.42 -4.92
C PHE A 71 8.81 -10.15 -6.18
N GLN A 72 8.23 -11.31 -6.50
CA GLN A 72 8.63 -12.13 -7.65
C GLN A 72 8.16 -11.61 -9.03
N THR A 73 7.42 -10.50 -9.10
CA THR A 73 7.15 -9.84 -10.41
C THR A 73 8.30 -8.96 -10.89
N GLU A 74 9.51 -9.12 -10.35
CA GLU A 74 10.73 -8.61 -10.96
C GLU A 74 11.05 -9.39 -12.24
N LYS A 75 10.38 -9.02 -13.33
CA LYS A 75 10.95 -9.29 -14.67
C LYS A 75 12.23 -8.44 -14.77
N PRO A 76 13.42 -9.03 -15.01
CA PRO A 76 14.65 -8.25 -15.10
C PRO A 76 14.51 -7.24 -16.24
N ILE A 77 14.82 -5.98 -15.93
CA ILE A 77 14.99 -4.95 -16.93
C ILE A 77 16.36 -5.23 -17.56
N HIS A 78 16.39 -5.41 -18.89
CA HIS A 78 17.64 -5.56 -19.66
C HIS A 78 18.60 -4.41 -19.42
#